data_AF-A0A2M7F2R2-F1
#
_entry.id   AF-A0A2M7F2R2-F1
#
_cell.length_a   1.000
_cell.length_b   1.000
_cell.length_c   1.000
_cell.angle_alpha   90.00
_cell.angle_beta   90.00
_cell.angle_gamma   90.00
#
_symmetry.space_group_name_H-M   'P 1'
#
loop_
_entity.id
_entity.type
_entity.pdbx_description
1 polymer ?
#
loop_
_entity_poly.entity_id
_entity_poly.type
_entity_poly.pdbx_seq_one_letter_code
_entity_poly.pdbx_strand_id
1 'polypeptide(L)'
;MSKEGERHAAELIRLEGKRKELEDALGRLARDEAEAQEVMELASHVQRLEQEVESARAAADMEKDMTNDTVTKRAVRNMAKIDGQLDALAKSMRADGETFEAAYVRALDSDMGKSMLKTRQDAHALATGAPTDFDMAKARAELMGSN
;
A
#
# COMPACT_ATOMS: atom_id res chain seq x y z
N MET A 1 -35.37 36.40 -70.58
CA MET A 1 -34.96 35.08 -70.05
C MET A 1 -36.12 34.09 -70.20
N SER A 2 -35.86 32.81 -70.48
CA SER A 2 -36.92 31.79 -70.59
C SER A 2 -37.25 31.22 -69.20
N LYS A 3 -38.50 30.82 -68.96
CA LYS A 3 -38.96 30.17 -67.71
C LYS A 3 -38.16 28.91 -67.35
N GLU A 4 -37.57 28.26 -68.33
CA GLU A 4 -36.73 27.07 -68.17
C GLU A 4 -35.34 27.43 -67.64
N GLY A 5 -34.76 28.55 -68.11
CA GLY A 5 -33.51 29.08 -67.58
C GLY A 5 -33.63 29.54 -66.12
N GLU A 6 -34.77 30.13 -65.74
CA GLU A 6 -35.05 30.50 -64.34
C GLU A 6 -35.20 29.28 -63.42
N ARG A 7 -35.82 28.19 -63.90
CA ARG A 7 -35.91 26.92 -63.15
C ARG A 7 -34.54 26.28 -62.96
N HIS A 8 -33.73 26.23 -64.02
CA HIS A 8 -32.37 25.69 -63.93
C HIS A 8 -31.48 26.52 -63.01
N ALA A 9 -31.60 27.85 -63.02
CA ALA A 9 -30.87 28.71 -62.10
C ALA A 9 -31.28 28.48 -60.63
N ALA A 10 -32.59 28.36 -60.36
CA ALA A 10 -33.09 28.06 -59.02
C ALA A 10 -32.65 26.66 -58.53
N GLU A 11 -32.61 25.68 -59.43
CA GLU A 11 -32.17 24.33 -59.11
C GLU A 11 -30.66 24.24 -58.87
N LEU A 12 -29.85 25.00 -59.62
CA LEU A 12 -28.42 25.18 -59.36
C LEU A 12 -28.15 25.74 -57.97
N ILE A 13 -28.81 26.84 -57.60
CA ILE A 13 -28.66 27.46 -56.27
C ILE A 13 -29.04 26.47 -55.16
N ARG A 14 -30.11 25.69 -55.36
CA ARG A 14 -30.54 24.67 -54.40
C ARG A 14 -29.50 23.54 -54.27
N LEU A 15 -28.95 23.08 -55.37
CA LEU A 15 -27.94 22.02 -55.38
C LEU A 15 -26.62 22.50 -54.76
N GLU A 16 -26.21 23.74 -55.02
CA GLU A 16 -25.04 24.36 -54.39
C GLU A 16 -25.22 24.51 -52.87
N GLY A 17 -26.42 24.93 -52.43
CA GLY A 17 -26.77 25.00 -51.01
C GLY A 17 -26.67 23.64 -50.32
N LYS A 18 -27.27 22.60 -50.92
CA LYS A 18 -27.17 21.22 -50.41
C LYS A 18 -25.74 20.70 -50.41
N ARG A 19 -24.94 21.03 -51.43
CA ARG A 19 -23.53 20.60 -51.49
C ARG A 19 -22.76 21.17 -50.30
N LYS A 20 -22.95 22.45 -50.01
CA LYS A 20 -22.31 23.11 -48.87
C LYS A 20 -22.73 22.51 -47.53
N GLU A 21 -24.02 22.23 -47.34
CA GLU A 21 -24.51 21.55 -46.13
C GLU A 21 -23.87 20.17 -45.92
N LEU A 22 -23.69 19.40 -47.01
CA LEU A 22 -23.04 18.10 -46.95
C LEU A 22 -21.53 18.21 -46.70
N GLU A 23 -20.85 19.18 -47.30
CA GLU A 23 -19.42 19.47 -47.02
C GLU A 23 -19.20 19.84 -45.55
N ASP A 24 -20.08 20.68 -44.99
CA ASP A 24 -20.02 21.08 -43.58
C ASP A 24 -20.31 19.89 -42.64
N ALA A 25 -21.24 19.01 -43.01
CA ALA A 25 -21.56 17.80 -42.24
C ALA A 25 -20.40 16.79 -42.26
N LEU A 26 -19.76 16.57 -43.42
CA LEU A 26 -18.59 15.73 -43.55
C LEU A 26 -17.41 16.26 -42.71
N GLY A 27 -17.19 17.57 -42.70
CA GLY A 27 -16.14 18.19 -41.89
C GLY A 27 -16.39 18.13 -40.38
N ARG A 28 -17.65 17.93 -39.92
CA ARG A 28 -17.96 17.63 -38.52
C ARG A 28 -17.72 16.16 -38.20
N LEU A 29 -18.24 15.26 -39.04
CA LEU A 29 -18.07 13.81 -38.87
C LEU A 29 -16.59 13.39 -38.81
N ALA A 30 -15.76 13.96 -39.68
CA ALA A 30 -14.31 13.68 -39.67
C ALA A 30 -13.60 14.16 -38.39
N ARG A 31 -14.12 15.19 -37.72
CA ARG A 31 -13.60 15.64 -36.42
C ARG A 31 -14.05 14.71 -35.30
N ASP A 32 -15.33 14.36 -35.28
CA ASP A 32 -15.89 13.43 -34.29
C ASP A 32 -15.21 12.05 -34.37
N GLU A 33 -14.88 11.58 -35.58
CA GLU A 33 -14.16 10.32 -35.79
C GLU A 33 -12.70 10.38 -35.28
N ALA A 34 -12.02 11.51 -35.49
CA ALA A 34 -10.68 11.73 -34.95
C ALA A 34 -10.69 11.77 -33.41
N GLU A 35 -11.66 12.47 -32.81
CA GLU A 35 -11.86 12.49 -31.35
C GLU A 35 -12.19 11.09 -30.81
N ALA A 36 -13.00 10.31 -31.52
CA ALA A 36 -13.31 8.94 -31.13
C ALA A 36 -12.08 8.02 -31.15
N GLN A 37 -11.17 8.19 -32.11
CA GLN A 37 -9.89 7.47 -32.13
C GLN A 37 -9.00 7.85 -30.94
N GLU A 38 -8.85 9.14 -30.64
CA GLU A 38 -8.10 9.59 -29.47
C GLU A 38 -8.67 9.03 -28.16
N VAL A 39 -10.00 8.98 -28.02
CA VAL A 39 -10.67 8.39 -26.85
C VAL A 39 -10.41 6.89 -26.75
N MET A 40 -10.42 6.14 -27.86
CA MET A 40 -10.08 4.71 -27.86
C MET A 40 -8.63 4.45 -27.46
N GLU A 41 -7.69 5.25 -27.96
CA GLU A 41 -6.29 5.17 -27.57
C GLU A 41 -6.11 5.48 -26.08
N LEU A 42 -6.76 6.53 -25.57
CA LEU A 42 -6.72 6.88 -24.17
C LEU A 42 -7.32 5.78 -23.27
N ALA A 43 -8.44 5.17 -23.67
CA ALA A 43 -9.04 4.04 -22.96
C ALA A 43 -8.08 2.84 -22.88
N SER A 44 -7.37 2.54 -23.98
CA SER A 44 -6.36 1.47 -24.00
C SER A 44 -5.18 1.78 -23.06
N HIS A 45 -4.80 3.06 -22.97
CA HIS A 45 -3.71 3.50 -22.09
C HIS A 45 -4.13 3.43 -20.61
N VAL A 46 -5.36 3.86 -20.30
CA VAL A 46 -5.95 3.74 -18.96
C VAL A 46 -5.99 2.28 -18.52
N GLN A 47 -6.46 1.38 -19.38
CA GLN A 47 -6.51 -0.05 -19.06
C GLN A 47 -5.11 -0.62 -18.76
N ARG A 48 -4.08 -0.19 -19.48
CA ARG A 48 -2.69 -0.60 -19.21
C ARG A 48 -2.19 -0.05 -17.87
N LEU A 49 -2.45 1.23 -17.59
CA LEU A 49 -2.09 1.85 -16.31
C LEU A 49 -2.80 1.17 -15.13
N GLU A 50 -4.06 0.78 -15.29
CA GLU A 50 -4.79 0.03 -14.26
C GLU A 50 -4.11 -1.31 -13.95
N GLN A 51 -3.67 -2.05 -14.97
CA GLN A 51 -2.91 -3.30 -14.81
C GLN A 51 -1.55 -3.07 -14.12
N GLU A 52 -0.85 -2.01 -14.48
CA GLU A 52 0.43 -1.64 -13.84
C GLU A 52 0.22 -1.28 -12.35
N VAL A 53 -0.83 -0.53 -12.03
CA VAL A 53 -1.19 -0.17 -10.65
C VAL A 53 -1.56 -1.41 -9.84
N GLU A 54 -2.37 -2.32 -10.41
CA GLU A 54 -2.72 -3.58 -9.74
C GLU A 54 -1.48 -4.43 -9.47
N SER A 55 -0.59 -4.54 -10.45
CA SER A 55 0.69 -5.25 -10.31
C SER A 55 1.59 -4.62 -9.25
N ALA A 56 1.69 -3.30 -9.21
CA ALA A 56 2.48 -2.58 -8.21
C ALA A 56 1.91 -2.76 -6.79
N ARG A 57 0.58 -2.77 -6.65
CA ARG A 57 -0.08 -3.06 -5.37
C ARG A 57 0.20 -4.48 -4.91
N ALA A 58 0.05 -5.47 -5.79
CA ALA A 58 0.36 -6.86 -5.47
C ALA A 58 1.83 -7.06 -5.05
N ALA A 59 2.77 -6.39 -5.73
CA ALA A 59 4.18 -6.44 -5.37
C ALA A 59 4.44 -5.82 -3.98
N ALA A 60 3.82 -4.68 -3.67
CA ALA A 60 3.95 -4.02 -2.37
C ALA A 60 3.36 -4.88 -1.22
N ASP A 61 2.23 -5.55 -1.46
CA ASP A 61 1.62 -6.45 -0.49
C ASP A 61 2.52 -7.68 -0.22
N MET A 62 3.11 -8.27 -1.28
CA MET A 62 4.08 -9.36 -1.12
C MET A 62 5.32 -8.94 -0.34
N GLU A 63 5.88 -7.75 -0.62
CA GLU A 63 7.04 -7.22 0.11
C GLU A 63 6.72 -7.00 1.60
N LYS A 64 5.53 -6.48 1.89
CA LYS A 64 5.05 -6.29 3.27
C LYS A 64 4.93 -7.63 4.01
N ASP A 65 4.35 -8.64 3.37
CA ASP A 65 4.19 -9.96 3.97
C ASP A 65 5.53 -10.65 4.22
N MET A 66 6.47 -10.58 3.27
CA MET A 66 7.84 -11.08 3.45
C MET A 66 8.57 -10.38 4.59
N THR A 67 8.39 -9.07 4.72
CA THR A 67 8.98 -8.27 5.80
C THR A 67 8.40 -8.67 7.14
N ASN A 68 7.07 -8.82 7.23
CA ASN A 68 6.38 -9.27 8.45
C ASN A 68 6.83 -10.68 8.87
N ASP A 69 6.95 -11.63 7.94
CA ASP A 69 7.45 -12.98 8.22
C ASP A 69 8.90 -12.96 8.74
N THR A 70 9.74 -12.10 8.16
CA THR A 70 11.13 -11.92 8.61
C THR A 70 11.21 -11.33 10.02
N VAL A 71 10.39 -10.31 10.31
CA VAL A 71 10.28 -9.69 11.64
C VAL A 71 9.79 -10.72 12.66
N THR A 72 8.74 -11.48 12.33
CA THR A 72 8.18 -12.53 13.19
C THR A 72 9.22 -13.61 13.51
N LYS A 73 9.92 -14.14 12.49
CA LYS A 73 11.00 -15.13 12.68
C LYS A 73 12.15 -14.60 13.53
N ARG A 74 12.47 -13.31 13.41
CA ARG A 74 13.53 -12.68 14.20
C ARG A 74 13.09 -12.46 15.65
N ALA A 75 11.84 -12.04 15.86
CA ALA A 75 11.23 -11.88 17.16
C ALA A 75 11.18 -13.19 17.96
N VAL A 76 10.74 -14.28 17.34
CA VAL A 76 10.74 -15.63 17.96
C VAL A 76 12.15 -16.07 18.35
N ARG A 77 13.14 -15.86 17.47
CA ARG A 77 14.55 -16.15 17.78
C ARG A 77 15.08 -15.32 18.95
N ASN A 78 14.70 -14.04 19.03
CA ASN A 78 15.08 -13.17 20.14
C ASN A 78 14.47 -13.65 21.45
N MET A 79 13.19 -14.06 21.47
CA MET A 79 12.55 -14.62 22.66
C MET A 79 13.31 -15.86 23.17
N ALA A 80 13.59 -16.82 22.28
CA ALA A 80 14.34 -18.03 22.65
C ALA A 80 15.74 -17.72 23.21
N LYS A 81 16.42 -16.71 22.64
CA LYS A 81 17.72 -16.26 23.15
C LYS A 81 17.60 -15.65 24.55
N ILE A 82 16.58 -14.84 24.79
CA ILE A 82 16.33 -14.21 26.08
C ILE A 82 15.99 -15.26 27.14
N ASP A 83 15.15 -16.24 26.81
CA ASP A 83 14.81 -17.35 27.71
C ASP A 83 16.08 -18.11 28.13
N GLY A 84 17.00 -18.38 27.19
CA GLY A 84 18.30 -18.97 27.50
C GLY A 84 19.23 -18.07 28.34
N GLN A 85 19.17 -16.75 28.17
CA GLN A 85 19.92 -15.80 29.01
C GLN A 85 19.38 -15.72 30.44
N LEU A 86 18.06 -15.79 30.60
CA LEU A 86 17.40 -15.87 31.91
C LEU A 86 17.77 -17.17 32.64
N ASP A 87 17.79 -18.30 31.92
CA ASP A 87 18.26 -19.58 32.48
C ASP A 87 19.72 -19.51 32.93
N ALA A 88 20.59 -18.88 32.14
CA ALA A 88 21.99 -18.70 32.48
C ALA A 88 22.17 -17.78 33.70
N LEU A 89 21.38 -16.70 33.79
CA LEU A 89 21.36 -15.79 34.92
C LEU A 89 20.89 -16.51 36.20
N ALA A 90 19.82 -17.30 36.10
CA ALA A 90 19.34 -18.11 37.22
C ALA A 90 20.40 -19.11 37.71
N LYS A 91 21.12 -19.77 36.78
CA LYS A 91 22.23 -20.67 37.13
C LYS A 91 23.37 -19.94 37.81
N SER A 92 23.74 -18.75 37.37
CA SER A 92 24.84 -17.97 37.98
C SER A 92 24.45 -17.39 39.34
N MET A 93 23.17 -17.11 39.55
CA MET A 93 22.65 -16.56 40.79
C MET A 93 22.38 -17.62 41.86
N ARG A 94 22.31 -18.91 41.49
CA ARG A 94 21.92 -20.01 42.38
C ARG A 94 22.91 -20.20 43.53
N ALA A 95 22.39 -20.17 44.76
CA ALA A 95 23.14 -20.47 45.98
C ALA A 95 23.27 -21.98 46.23
N ASP A 96 24.23 -22.38 47.05
CA ASP A 96 24.42 -23.79 47.42
C ASP A 96 23.18 -24.33 48.16
N GLY A 97 22.63 -25.44 47.66
CA GLY A 97 21.40 -26.05 48.18
C GLY A 97 20.09 -25.40 47.72
N GLU A 98 20.13 -24.31 46.94
CA GLU A 98 18.94 -23.66 46.37
C GLU A 98 18.43 -24.40 45.13
N THR A 99 17.11 -24.44 44.94
CA THR A 99 16.51 -24.98 43.71
C THR A 99 16.71 -24.00 42.54
N PHE A 100 16.76 -24.53 41.32
CA PHE A 100 16.85 -23.69 40.12
C PHE A 100 15.65 -22.73 40.00
N GLU A 101 14.45 -23.19 40.36
CA GLU A 101 13.22 -22.38 40.26
C GLU A 101 13.25 -21.17 41.19
N ALA A 102 13.75 -21.32 42.43
CA ALA A 102 13.93 -20.20 43.36
C ALA A 102 14.97 -19.20 42.84
N ALA A 103 16.08 -19.69 42.30
CA ALA A 103 17.10 -18.86 41.67
C ALA A 103 16.58 -18.16 40.40
N TYR A 104 15.68 -18.82 39.65
CA TYR A 104 15.05 -18.28 38.45
C TYR A 104 14.08 -17.14 38.77
N VAL A 105 13.20 -17.31 39.78
CA VAL A 105 12.32 -16.22 40.26
C VAL A 105 13.14 -15.00 40.68
N ARG A 106 14.22 -15.22 41.43
CA ARG A 106 15.11 -14.13 41.85
C ARG A 106 15.88 -13.50 40.68
N ALA A 107 16.24 -14.29 39.68
CA ALA A 107 16.81 -13.78 38.44
C ALA A 107 15.82 -12.88 37.70
N LEU A 108 14.53 -13.25 37.61
CA LEU A 108 13.48 -12.42 37.03
C LEU A 108 13.28 -11.10 37.78
N ASP A 109 13.42 -11.10 39.11
CA ASP A 109 13.27 -9.92 39.95
C ASP A 109 14.48 -8.96 39.93
N SER A 110 15.63 -9.42 39.44
CA SER A 110 16.81 -8.57 39.24
C SER A 110 16.56 -7.53 38.15
N ASP A 111 17.29 -6.40 38.20
CA ASP A 111 17.18 -5.36 37.16
C ASP A 111 17.51 -5.90 35.76
N MET A 112 18.48 -6.81 35.68
CA MET A 112 18.84 -7.49 34.43
C MET A 112 17.72 -8.42 33.95
N GLY A 113 17.10 -9.20 34.85
CA GLY A 113 15.97 -10.07 34.51
C GLY A 113 14.72 -9.30 34.08
N LYS A 114 14.40 -8.19 34.75
CA LYS A 114 13.31 -7.29 34.35
C LYS A 114 13.54 -6.69 32.96
N SER A 115 14.77 -6.26 32.66
CA SER A 115 15.14 -5.76 31.33
C SER A 115 15.01 -6.84 30.24
N MET A 116 15.44 -8.07 30.55
CA MET A 116 15.27 -9.23 29.66
C MET A 116 13.79 -9.55 29.42
N LEU A 117 12.96 -9.60 30.47
CA LEU A 117 11.53 -9.81 30.36
C LEU A 117 10.84 -8.74 29.50
N LYS A 118 11.20 -7.47 29.68
CA LYS A 118 10.68 -6.38 28.85
C LYS A 118 11.03 -6.58 27.37
N THR A 119 12.30 -6.90 27.09
CA THR A 119 12.76 -7.18 25.73
C THR A 119 12.03 -8.38 25.11
N ARG A 120 11.72 -9.40 25.93
CA ARG A 120 10.94 -10.57 25.52
C ARG A 120 9.48 -10.21 25.22
N GLN A 121 8.87 -9.34 26.02
CA GLN A 121 7.51 -8.83 25.79
C GLN A 121 7.44 -8.02 24.50
N ASP A 122 8.40 -7.13 24.25
CA ASP A 122 8.48 -6.37 22.99
C ASP A 122 8.66 -7.31 21.78
N ALA A 123 9.51 -8.33 21.89
CA ALA A 123 9.66 -9.33 20.84
C ALA A 123 8.34 -10.09 20.60
N HIS A 124 7.63 -10.49 21.65
CA HIS A 124 6.32 -11.13 21.52
C HIS A 124 5.29 -10.20 20.84
N ALA A 125 5.29 -8.91 21.19
CA ALA A 125 4.43 -7.92 20.55
C ALA A 125 4.72 -7.82 19.04
N LEU A 126 6.00 -7.74 18.66
CA LEU A 126 6.42 -7.75 17.26
C LEU A 126 6.01 -9.02 16.51
N ALA A 127 6.06 -10.19 17.15
CA ALA A 127 5.67 -11.47 16.53
C ALA A 127 4.14 -11.60 16.34
N THR A 128 3.34 -10.89 17.13
CA THR A 128 1.87 -10.98 17.11
C THR A 128 1.22 -9.77 16.44
N GLY A 129 2.02 -8.78 16.01
CA GLY A 129 1.53 -7.51 15.48
C GLY A 129 0.90 -6.60 16.54
N ALA A 130 1.16 -6.85 17.83
CA ALA A 130 0.71 -5.99 18.91
C ALA A 130 1.67 -4.78 19.09
N PRO A 131 1.19 -3.65 19.66
CA PRO A 131 2.05 -2.50 19.95
C PRO A 131 3.16 -2.84 20.95
N THR A 132 4.37 -2.35 20.68
CA THR A 132 5.52 -2.46 21.61
C THR A 132 5.48 -1.37 22.68
N ASP A 133 6.29 -1.51 23.73
CA ASP A 133 6.42 -0.45 24.74
C ASP A 133 6.96 0.86 24.14
N PHE A 134 7.79 0.77 23.10
CA PHE A 134 8.26 1.93 22.35
C PHE A 134 7.11 2.65 21.63
N ASP A 135 6.20 1.90 20.99
CA ASP A 135 5.04 2.47 20.30
C ASP A 135 4.11 3.17 21.29
N MET A 136 3.88 2.55 22.44
CA MET A 136 3.08 3.14 23.52
C MET A 136 3.74 4.38 24.13
N ALA A 137 5.06 4.37 24.31
CA ALA A 137 5.80 5.54 24.80
C ALA A 137 5.77 6.71 23.81
N LYS A 138 5.93 6.41 22.51
CA LYS A 138 5.83 7.42 21.44
C LYS A 138 4.43 8.03 21.40
N ALA A 139 3.38 7.20 21.40
CA ALA A 139 1.99 7.67 21.43
C ALA A 139 1.70 8.56 22.66
N ARG A 140 2.23 8.22 23.84
CA ARG A 140 2.11 9.05 25.05
C ARG A 140 2.82 10.40 24.90
N ALA A 141 3.99 10.43 24.28
CA ALA A 141 4.73 11.67 24.06
C ALA A 141 4.00 12.61 23.08
N GLU A 142 3.41 12.07 22.02
CA GLU A 142 2.60 12.84 21.05
C GLU A 142 1.34 13.44 21.70
N LEU A 143 0.69 12.69 22.61
CA LEU A 143 -0.44 13.19 23.38
C LEU A 143 -0.05 14.30 24.38
N MET A 144 1.12 14.21 25.00
CA MET A 144 1.61 15.23 25.93
C MET A 144 2.22 16.46 25.25
N GLY A 145 2.66 16.33 24.00
CA GLY A 145 3.20 17.43 23.17
C GLY A 145 2.16 18.18 22.34
N SER A 146 0.89 17.80 22.39
CA SER A 146 -0.22 18.44 21.65
C SER A 146 -0.94 19.55 22.44
N ASN A 147 -0.24 20.26 23.32
CA ASN A 147 -0.74 21.46 24.02
C ASN A 147 -0.14 22.74 23.42
#